data_AF-B1LTG9-F1
#
_entry.id   AF-B1LTG9-F1
#
_cell.length_a   1.000
_cell.length_b   1.000
_cell.length_c   1.000
_cell.angle_alpha   90.00
_cell.angle_beta   90.00
_cell.angle_gamma   90.00
#
_symmetry.space_group_name_H-M   'P 1'
#
loop_
_entity.id
_entity.type
_entity.pdbx_description
1 polymer ?
#
loop_
_entity_poly.entity_id
_entity_poly.type
_entity_poly.pdbx_seq_one_letter_code
_entity_poly.pdbx_strand_id
1 'polypeptide(L)'
;MTLKTTYLVQPFELHRNRLRPARQEPAQSEFGALKKAEALAARMPGAAALKVVADDETGELEGVTILGQFGTVPDDFAESLLGS
;
A
#
# COMPACT_ATOMS: atom_id res chain seq x y z
N MET A 1 -7.61 -6.10 23.19
CA MET A 1 -7.32 -6.45 21.79
C MET A 1 -8.51 -6.13 20.93
N THR A 2 -8.59 -4.88 20.50
CA THR A 2 -9.53 -4.43 19.48
C THR A 2 -8.71 -4.21 18.22
N LEU A 3 -8.99 -4.96 17.15
CA LEU A 3 -8.24 -4.83 15.90
C LEU A 3 -8.87 -3.75 15.02
N LYS A 4 -8.03 -2.86 14.48
CA LYS A 4 -8.42 -1.86 13.49
C LYS A 4 -7.89 -2.20 12.13
N THR A 5 -8.79 -2.23 11.15
CA THR A 5 -8.44 -2.34 9.74
C THR A 5 -8.35 -0.96 9.12
N THR A 6 -7.23 -0.66 8.48
CA THR A 6 -7.01 0.56 7.70
C THR A 6 -6.65 0.20 6.27
N TYR A 7 -7.13 0.98 5.30
CA TYR A 7 -6.80 0.80 3.89
C TYR A 7 -5.90 1.93 3.41
N LEU A 8 -4.81 1.58 2.75
CA LEU A 8 -3.79 2.49 2.26
C LEU A 8 -3.49 2.18 0.81
N VAL A 9 -2.98 3.17 0.09
CA VAL A 9 -2.41 3.00 -1.24
C VAL A 9 -0.96 3.47 -1.19
N GLN A 10 -0.05 2.64 -1.70
CA GLN A 10 1.37 2.94 -1.87
C GLN A 10 1.67 3.19 -3.35
N PRO A 11 1.74 4.45 -3.79
CA PRO A 11 2.27 4.79 -5.10
C PRO A 11 3.77 4.55 -5.22
N PHE A 12 4.24 4.37 -6.45
CA PHE A 12 5.64 4.34 -6.78
C PHE A 12 5.96 5.38 -7.85
N GLU A 13 7.02 6.15 -7.61
CA GLU A 13 7.56 7.12 -8.55
C GLU A 13 8.94 6.69 -9.04
N LEU A 14 9.31 7.15 -10.24
CA LEU A 14 10.62 6.87 -10.80
C LEU A 14 11.60 7.96 -10.35
N HIS A 15 12.62 7.58 -9.59
CA HIS A 15 13.70 8.47 -9.16
C HIS A 15 15.06 7.88 -9.54
N ARG A 16 15.79 8.56 -10.43
CA ARG A 16 17.11 8.12 -10.94
C ARG A 16 17.08 6.66 -11.46
N ASN A 17 16.13 6.35 -12.35
CA ASN A 17 15.90 5.01 -12.91
C ASN A 17 15.57 3.91 -11.89
N ARG A 18 15.16 4.27 -10.67
CA ARG A 18 14.71 3.31 -9.66
C ARG A 18 13.33 3.69 -9.14
N LEU A 19 12.45 2.70 -9.01
CA LEU A 19 11.16 2.89 -8.35
C LEU A 19 11.37 3.16 -6.87
N ARG A 20 10.66 4.15 -6.34
CA ARG A 20 10.64 4.48 -4.91
C ARG A 20 9.20 4.69 -4.44
N PRO A 21 8.89 4.32 -3.20
CA PRO A 21 7.58 4.63 -2.62
C PRO A 21 7.38 6.15 -2.57
N ALA A 22 6.27 6.63 -3.13
CA ALA A 22 5.83 8.02 -2.95
C ALA A 22 4.95 8.13 -1.69
N ARG A 23 4.35 9.30 -1.47
CA ARG A 23 3.46 9.52 -0.31
C ARG A 23 2.27 8.55 -0.34
N GLN A 24 2.08 7.83 0.77
CA GLN A 24 0.92 6.95 0.95
C GLN A 24 -0.38 7.75 1.00
N GLU A 25 -1.42 7.16 0.42
CA GLU A 25 -2.76 7.75 0.41
C GLU A 25 -3.75 6.86 1.17
N PRO A 26 -4.50 7.38 2.15
CA PRO A 26 -5.54 6.62 2.81
C PRO A 26 -6.74 6.38 1.89
N ALA A 27 -7.43 5.28 2.17
CA ALA A 27 -8.70 4.92 1.58
C ALA A 27 -9.70 4.52 2.68
N GLN A 28 -10.99 4.78 2.43
CA GLN A 28 -12.06 4.50 3.39
C GLN A 28 -12.54 3.05 3.35
N SER A 29 -12.19 2.30 2.31
CA SER A 29 -12.61 0.91 2.10
C SER A 29 -11.63 0.16 1.20
N GLU A 30 -11.73 -1.16 1.21
CA GLU A 30 -10.97 -2.06 0.33
C GLU A 30 -11.16 -1.72 -1.15
N PHE A 31 -12.42 -1.63 -1.60
CA PHE A 31 -12.77 -1.24 -2.96
C PHE A 31 -12.25 0.16 -3.31
N GLY A 32 -12.32 1.10 -2.35
CA GLY A 32 -11.77 2.44 -2.52
C GLY A 32 -10.25 2.44 -2.70
N ALA A 33 -9.53 1.57 -1.97
CA ALA A 33 -8.09 1.40 -2.11
C ALA A 33 -7.71 0.85 -3.49
N LEU A 34 -8.42 -0.19 -3.95
CA LEU A 34 -8.22 -0.77 -5.29
C LEU A 34 -8.45 0.28 -6.38
N LYS A 35 -9.58 1.00 -6.35
CA LYS A 35 -9.89 2.04 -7.34
C LYS A 35 -8.90 3.19 -7.31
N LYS A 36 -8.46 3.59 -6.13
CA LYS A 36 -7.45 4.64 -6.00
C LYS A 36 -6.10 4.17 -6.54
N ALA A 37 -5.66 2.94 -6.24
CA ALA A 37 -4.41 2.39 -6.77
C ALA A 37 -4.42 2.30 -8.29
N GLU A 38 -5.51 1.81 -8.89
CA GLU A 38 -5.74 1.79 -10.34
C GLU A 38 -5.63 3.21 -10.95
N ALA A 39 -6.34 4.18 -10.37
CA ALA A 39 -6.32 5.57 -10.86
C ALA A 39 -4.94 6.25 -10.70
N LEU A 40 -4.20 5.91 -9.65
CA LEU A 40 -2.85 6.42 -9.41
C LEU A 40 -1.84 5.82 -10.38
N ALA A 41 -1.92 4.53 -10.67
CA ALA A 41 -1.09 3.85 -11.66
C ALA A 41 -1.34 4.33 -13.10
N ALA A 42 -2.49 4.97 -13.39
CA ALA A 42 -2.73 5.60 -14.69
C ALA A 42 -1.86 6.86 -14.94
N ARG A 43 -1.27 7.45 -13.89
CA ARG A 43 -0.47 8.69 -13.97
C ARG A 43 0.91 8.60 -13.30
N MET A 44 1.23 7.46 -12.71
CA MET A 44 2.50 7.16 -12.06
C MET A 44 2.98 5.79 -12.54
N PRO A 45 4.28 5.46 -12.39
CA PRO A 45 4.79 4.14 -12.77
C PRO A 45 3.97 2.97 -12.24
N GLY A 46 3.54 3.01 -10.99
CA GLY A 46 2.63 2.01 -10.43
C GLY A 46 2.13 2.37 -9.04
N ALA A 47 1.24 1.54 -8.50
CA ALA A 47 0.70 1.67 -7.15
C ALA A 47 0.22 0.31 -6.62
N ALA A 48 0.29 0.13 -5.31
CA ALA A 48 -0.25 -1.03 -4.61
C ALA A 48 -1.34 -0.61 -3.61
N ALA A 49 -2.46 -1.33 -3.60
CA ALA A 49 -3.50 -1.21 -2.59
C ALA A 49 -3.17 -2.15 -1.42
N LEU A 50 -3.29 -1.65 -0.20
CA LEU A 50 -2.90 -2.33 1.03
C LEU A 50 -4.05 -2.33 2.04
N LYS A 51 -4.15 -3.44 2.77
CA LYS A 51 -4.93 -3.57 4.00
C LYS A 51 -3.94 -3.74 5.15
N VAL A 52 -4.04 -2.87 6.15
CA VAL A 52 -3.23 -2.93 7.37
C VAL A 52 -4.16 -3.26 8.52
N VAL A 53 -3.80 -4.28 9.28
CA VAL A 53 -4.45 -4.65 10.54
C VAL A 53 -3.48 -4.30 11.66
N ALA A 54 -3.95 -3.53 12.63
CA ALA A 54 -3.19 -3.17 13.82
C ALA A 54 -4.09 -3.26 15.06
N ASP A 55 -3.50 -3.48 16.23
CA ASP A 55 -4.22 -3.34 17.49
C ASP A 55 -4.55 -1.86 17.72
N ASP A 56 -5.82 -1.55 17.99
CA ASP A 56 -6.36 -0.21 18.14
C ASP A 56 -5.99 0.42 19.50
N GLU A 57 -5.60 -0.39 20.48
CA GLU A 57 -5.18 0.08 21.81
C GLU A 57 -3.68 0.44 21.81
N THR A 58 -2.84 -0.37 21.18
CA THR A 58 -1.38 -0.19 21.18
C THR A 58 -0.83 0.43 19.90
N GLY A 59 -1.55 0.33 18.78
CA GLY A 59 -1.04 0.69 17.45
C GLY A 59 -0.07 -0.34 16.87
N GLU A 60 0.14 -1.47 17.54
CA GLU A 60 1.03 -2.53 17.08
C GLU A 60 0.49 -3.15 15.78
N LEU A 61 1.38 -3.30 14.80
CA LEU A 61 1.03 -3.79 13.48
C LEU A 61 0.92 -5.31 13.52
N GLU A 62 -0.30 -5.82 13.28
CA GLU A 62 -0.61 -7.25 13.29
C GLU A 62 -0.41 -7.89 11.92
N GLY A 63 -0.66 -7.14 10.83
CA GLY A 63 -0.32 -7.60 9.50
C GLY A 63 -0.60 -6.59 8.38
N VAL A 64 0.09 -6.79 7.26
CA VAL A 64 -0.15 -6.07 6.01
C VAL A 64 -0.51 -7.07 4.91
N THR A 65 -1.57 -6.78 4.15
CA THR A 65 -1.98 -7.56 2.98
C THR A 65 -2.00 -6.68 1.75
N ILE A 66 -1.38 -7.14 0.66
CA ILE A 66 -1.50 -6.50 -0.65
C ILE A 66 -2.83 -6.95 -1.26
N LEU A 67 -3.72 -5.99 -1.50
CA LEU A 67 -5.04 -6.21 -2.09
C LEU A 67 -4.97 -6.25 -3.62
N GLY A 68 -4.04 -5.49 -4.20
CA GLY A 68 -3.84 -5.41 -5.64
C GLY A 68 -2.63 -4.54 -5.99
N GLN A 69 -2.04 -4.82 -7.15
CA GLN A 69 -0.91 -4.08 -7.71
C GLN A 69 -1.26 -3.65 -9.13
N PHE A 70 -0.93 -2.41 -9.47
CA PHE A 70 -1.25 -1.80 -10.75
C PHE A 70 -0.03 -1.07 -11.29
N GLY A 71 0.28 -1.26 -12.58
CA GLY A 71 1.50 -0.73 -13.19
C GLY A 71 2.76 -1.45 -12.67
N THR A 72 3.87 -0.73 -12.61
CA THR A 72 5.16 -1.26 -12.15
C THR A 72 5.35 -1.03 -10.65
N VAL A 73 5.48 -2.12 -9.91
CA VAL A 73 5.76 -2.17 -8.47
C VAL A 73 7.12 -2.88 -8.28
N PRO A 74 7.96 -2.51 -7.30
CA PRO A 74 9.21 -3.22 -7.03
C PRO A 74 8.96 -4.71 -6.70
N ASP A 75 9.78 -5.62 -7.24
CA ASP A 75 9.64 -7.06 -7.01
C ASP A 75 9.81 -7.43 -5.52
N ASP A 76 10.69 -6.70 -4.81
CA ASP A 76 10.97 -6.82 -3.38
C ASP A 76 9.91 -6.16 -2.49
N PHE A 77 8.89 -5.52 -3.07
CA PHE A 77 7.91 -4.76 -2.30
C PHE A 77 7.15 -5.62 -1.29
N ALA A 78 6.69 -6.82 -1.70
CA ALA A 78 5.97 -7.72 -0.80
C ALA A 78 6.83 -8.13 0.41
N GLU A 79 8.13 -8.37 0.18
CA GLU A 79 9.10 -8.70 1.23
C GLU A 79 9.33 -7.50 2.16
N SER A 80 9.42 -6.28 1.60
CA SER A 80 9.61 -5.05 2.38
C SER A 80 8.48 -4.76 3.38
N LEU A 81 7.27 -5.30 3.15
CA LEU A 81 6.12 -5.12 4.04
C LEU A 81 6.15 -6.04 5.27
N LEU A 82 6.92 -7.13 5.21
CA LEU A 82 7.00 -8.12 6.29
C LEU A 82 8.03 -7.75 7.37
N GLY A 83 8.81 -6.68 7.15
CA GLY A 83 9.90 -6.29 8.03
C GLY A 83 11.13 -7.18 7.84
N SER A 84 12.29 -6.54 7.70
CA SER A 84 13.61 -7.16 7.87
C SER A 84 14.03 -7.05 9.34
#